data_AF-A0AAN6PZQ4-F1
#
_entry.id   AF-A0AAN6PZQ4-F1
#
_cell.length_a   1.000
_cell.length_b   1.000
_cell.length_c   1.000
_cell.angle_alpha   90.00
_cell.angle_beta   90.00
_cell.angle_gamma   90.00
#
_symmetry.space_group_name_H-M   'P 1'
#
loop_
_entity.id
_entity.type
_entity.pdbx_description
1 polymer ?
#
loop_
_entity_poly.entity_id
_entity_poly.type
_entity_poly.pdbx_seq_one_letter_code
_entity_poly.pdbx_strand_id
1 'polypeptide(L)'
;WPARSPDLSPIENVWSWMKKWIEDHHDVEALSLPQLRQAVQGAWDAVPPDFLRQLAHTMPGRLQQVIANGGGELVTRFWYL
;
A
#
# COMPACT_ATOMS: atom_id res chain seq x y z
N TRP A 1 15.16 5.51 7.29
CA TRP A 1 13.71 5.59 7.49
C TRP A 1 13.43 6.41 8.73
N PRO A 2 12.69 7.53 8.68
CA PRO A 2 12.33 8.27 9.89
C PRO A 2 11.40 7.40 10.76
N ALA A 3 11.59 7.47 12.08
CA ALA A 3 10.77 6.72 13.03
C ALA A 3 9.31 7.20 12.99
N ARG A 4 8.35 6.27 13.09
CA ARG A 4 6.89 6.55 13.11
C ARG A 4 6.34 7.24 11.85
N SER A 5 6.91 6.99 10.68
CA SER A 5 6.40 7.52 9.40
C SER A 5 5.93 6.41 8.45
N PRO A 6 4.82 5.70 8.75
CA PRO A 6 4.21 4.75 7.82
C PRO A 6 3.72 5.44 6.53
N ASP A 7 3.31 6.71 6.59
CA ASP A 7 2.85 7.50 5.43
C ASP A 7 3.90 7.67 4.34
N LEU A 8 5.16 7.66 4.76
CA LEU A 8 6.29 7.73 3.85
C LEU A 8 6.59 6.38 3.22
N SER A 9 6.00 5.29 3.71
CA SER A 9 6.28 3.91 3.28
C SER A 9 5.52 3.59 2.02
N PRO A 10 6.19 3.52 0.84
CA PRO A 10 5.49 3.17 -0.38
C PRO A 10 4.89 1.76 -0.25
N ILE A 11 5.52 0.85 0.49
CA ILE A 11 5.06 -0.53 0.62
C ILE A 11 3.68 -0.64 1.29
N GLU A 12 3.28 0.29 2.17
CA GLU A 12 1.93 0.28 2.78
C GLU A 12 0.83 0.46 1.73
N ASN A 13 1.10 1.24 0.69
CA ASN A 13 0.15 1.42 -0.43
C ASN A 13 0.05 0.14 -1.26
N VAL A 14 1.16 -0.58 -1.43
CA VAL A 14 1.18 -1.88 -2.09
C VAL A 14 0.41 -2.92 -1.27
N TRP A 15 0.61 -2.96 0.05
CA TRP A 15 -0.13 -3.86 0.94
C TRP A 15 -1.63 -3.59 0.92
N SER A 16 -2.05 -2.32 0.97
CA SER A 16 -3.47 -1.96 0.87
C SER A 16 -4.07 -2.41 -0.46
N TRP A 17 -3.36 -2.19 -1.56
CA TRP A 17 -3.80 -2.62 -2.89
C TRP A 17 -3.93 -4.15 -2.97
N MET A 18 -2.93 -4.88 -2.48
CA MET A 18 -2.96 -6.36 -2.48
C MET A 18 -4.10 -6.90 -1.62
N LYS A 19 -4.33 -6.32 -0.44
CA LYS A 19 -5.44 -6.71 0.43
C LYS A 19 -6.77 -6.55 -0.29
N LYS A 20 -6.97 -5.40 -0.94
CA LYS A 20 -8.17 -5.14 -1.73
C LYS A 20 -8.32 -6.12 -2.90
N TRP A 21 -7.23 -6.41 -3.61
CA TRP A 21 -7.24 -7.40 -4.69
C TRP A 21 -7.67 -8.79 -4.18
N ILE A 22 -7.17 -9.23 -3.02
CA ILE A 22 -7.56 -10.51 -2.41
C ILE A 22 -9.04 -10.50 -2.04
N GLU A 23 -9.53 -9.45 -1.40
CA GLU A 23 -10.94 -9.28 -1.02
C GLU A 23 -11.88 -9.27 -2.24
N ASP A 24 -11.44 -8.70 -3.37
CA ASP A 24 -12.23 -8.63 -4.60
C ASP A 24 -12.26 -9.98 -5.37
N HIS A 25 -11.30 -10.89 -5.14
CA HIS A 25 -11.18 -12.16 -5.89
C HIS A 25 -11.44 -13.43 -5.07
N HIS A 26 -11.45 -13.32 -3.74
CA HIS A 26 -11.59 -14.46 -2.85
C HIS A 26 -12.54 -14.16 -1.69
N ASP A 27 -13.31 -15.18 -1.29
CA ASP A 27 -13.96 -15.18 0.01
C ASP A 27 -12.91 -15.43 1.10
N VAL A 28 -12.42 -14.35 1.70
CA VAL A 28 -11.31 -14.38 2.65
C VAL A 28 -11.63 -15.21 3.89
N GLU A 29 -12.90 -15.28 4.29
CA GLU A 29 -13.32 -16.07 5.46
C GLU A 29 -13.29 -17.58 5.20
N ALA A 30 -13.35 -17.98 3.92
CA ALA A 30 -13.30 -19.38 3.50
C ALA A 30 -11.89 -19.89 3.17
N LEU A 31 -10.85 -19.01 3.19
CA LEU A 31 -9.49 -19.40 2.82
C LEU A 31 -8.77 -20.16 3.95
N SER A 32 -8.27 -21.35 3.62
CA SER A 32 -7.24 -22.01 4.44
C SER A 32 -5.89 -21.30 4.31
N LEU A 33 -4.97 -21.53 5.27
CA LEU A 33 -3.63 -20.94 5.23
C LEU A 33 -2.85 -21.19 3.91
N PRO A 34 -2.86 -22.40 3.31
CA PRO A 34 -2.24 -22.61 2.01
C PRO A 34 -2.87 -21.78 0.88
N GLN A 35 -4.20 -21.67 0.86
CA GLN A 35 -4.91 -20.89 -0.15
C GLN A 35 -4.65 -19.39 0.04
N LEU A 36 -4.60 -18.90 1.28
CA LEU A 36 -4.24 -17.52 1.58
C LEU A 36 -2.83 -17.20 1.09
N ARG A 37 -1.86 -18.11 1.27
CA ARG A 37 -0.50 -17.92 0.74
C ARG A 37 -0.49 -17.80 -0.78
N GLN A 38 -1.28 -18.61 -1.47
CA GLN A 38 -1.42 -18.53 -2.93
C GLN A 38 -2.10 -17.23 -3.37
N ALA A 39 -3.16 -16.80 -2.67
CA ALA A 39 -3.84 -15.54 -2.94
C ALA A 39 -2.90 -14.34 -2.76
N VAL A 40 -2.06 -14.33 -1.72
CA VAL A 40 -1.05 -13.28 -1.51
C VAL A 40 -0.01 -13.25 -2.63
N GLN A 41 0.46 -14.42 -3.09
CA GLN A 41 1.38 -14.48 -4.23
C GLN A 41 0.71 -13.97 -5.51
N GLY A 42 -0.53 -14.40 -5.78
CA GLY A 42 -1.31 -13.92 -6.92
C GLY A 42 -1.57 -12.42 -6.89
N ALA A 43 -1.88 -11.87 -5.71
CA ALA A 43 -2.03 -10.44 -5.52
C ALA A 43 -0.73 -9.69 -5.82
N TRP A 44 0.41 -10.21 -5.35
CA TRP A 44 1.72 -9.61 -5.64
C TRP A 44 2.03 -9.60 -7.13
N ASP A 45 1.80 -10.72 -7.81
CA ASP A 45 2.05 -10.86 -9.25
C ASP A 45 1.08 -10.00 -10.09
N ALA A 46 -0.10 -9.69 -9.55
CA ALA A 46 -1.10 -8.84 -10.19
C ALA A 46 -0.85 -7.33 -10.02
N VAL A 47 0.08 -6.91 -9.15
CA VAL A 47 0.35 -5.48 -8.92
C VAL A 47 0.80 -4.82 -10.23
N PRO A 48 0.07 -3.81 -10.75
CA PRO A 48 0.44 -3.19 -12.01
C PRO A 48 1.78 -2.43 -11.90
N PRO A 49 2.72 -2.62 -12.83
CA PRO A 49 3.97 -1.86 -12.84
C PRO A 49 3.74 -0.34 -12.89
N ASP A 50 2.69 0.12 -13.58
CA ASP A 50 2.33 1.54 -13.62
C ASP A 50 1.87 2.09 -12.27
N PHE A 51 1.17 1.28 -11.48
CA PHE A 51 0.81 1.65 -10.10
C PHE A 51 2.08 1.87 -9.25
N LEU A 52 3.07 0.98 -9.36
CA LEU A 52 4.35 1.13 -8.66
C LEU A 52 5.12 2.38 -9.10
N ARG A 53 5.12 2.69 -10.40
CA ARG A 53 5.74 3.92 -10.94
C ARG A 53 5.05 5.17 -10.41
N GLN A 54 3.72 5.22 -10.48
CA GLN A 54 2.94 6.34 -9.95
C GLN A 54 3.19 6.54 -8.46
N LEU A 55 3.21 5.47 -7.68
CA LEU A 55 3.52 5.51 -6.26
C LEU A 55 4.90 6.12 -6.01
N ALA A 56 5.93 5.69 -6.75
CA ALA A 56 7.27 6.26 -6.66
C ALA A 56 7.29 7.76 -7.03
N HIS A 57 6.53 8.17 -8.05
CA HIS A 57 6.40 9.58 -8.45
C HIS A 57 5.70 10.45 -7.39
N THR A 58 4.87 9.89 -6.51
CA THR A 58 4.22 10.64 -5.43
C THR A 58 5.16 10.95 -4.26
N MET A 59 6.27 10.22 -4.12
CA MET A 59 7.18 10.32 -2.98
C MET A 59 7.78 11.72 -2.75
N PRO A 60 8.28 12.43 -3.79
CA PRO A 60 8.77 13.80 -3.60
C PRO A 60 7.70 14.75 -3.03
N GLY A 61 6.44 14.61 -3.49
CA GLY A 61 5.32 15.41 -2.97
C GLY A 61 4.99 15.09 -1.51
N ARG A 62 5.01 13.81 -1.13
CA ARG A 62 4.82 13.37 0.27
C ARG A 62 5.90 13.94 1.18
N LEU A 63 7.16 13.90 0.74
CA LEU A 63 8.28 14.48 1.49
C LEU A 63 8.12 16.00 1.68
N GLN A 64 7.68 16.72 0.64
CA GLN A 64 7.39 18.16 0.76
C GLN A 64 6.29 18.45 1.77
N GLN A 65 5.23 17.64 1.80
CA GLN A 65 4.15 17.79 2.77
C GLN A 65 4.63 17.52 4.21
N VAL A 66 5.50 16.53 4.42
CA VAL A 66 6.09 16.28 5.76
C VAL A 66 6.93 17.48 6.21
N ILE A 67 7.71 18.08 5.31
CA ILE A 67 8.48 19.29 5.59
C ILE A 67 7.54 20.46 5.94
N ALA A 68 6.47 20.66 5.17
CA ALA A 68 5.47 21.70 5.42
C ALA A 68 4.75 21.50 6.77
N ASN A 69 4.52 20.24 7.17
CA ASN A 69 3.91 19.88 8.45
C ASN A 69 4.91 19.89 9.62
N GLY A 70 6.14 20.38 9.43
CA GLY A 70 7.15 20.41 10.48
C GLY A 70 7.54 19.03 11.01
N GLY A 71 7.45 17.99 10.17
CA GLY A 71 7.67 16.59 10.55
C GLY A 71 6.44 15.87 11.08
N GLY A 72 5.27 16.50 11.07
CA GLY A 72 3.99 15.88 11.42
C GLY A 72 3.47 14.87 10.39
N GLU A 73 2.49 14.07 10.80
CA GLU A 73 1.82 13.05 9.99
C GLU A 73 1.18 13.69 8.74
N LEU A 74 1.14 12.95 7.64
CA LEU A 74 0.44 13.41 6.45
C LEU A 74 -1.04 13.15 6.66
N VAL A 75 -1.86 14.21 6.71
CA VAL A 75 -3.33 14.09 6.75
C VAL A 75 -3.83 13.71 5.35
N THR A 76 -3.50 12.49 4.94
CA THR A 76 -3.99 11.89 3.71
C THR A 76 -4.50 10.53 4.09
N ARG A 77 -5.83 10.37 4.04
CA ARG A 77 -6.51 9.07 4.11
C ARG A 77 -6.00 8.21 2.95
N PHE A 78 -4.86 7.54 3.13
CA PHE A 78 -4.32 6.57 2.17
C PHE A 78 -5.10 5.24 2.16
N TRP A 79 -6.13 5.13 3.01
CA TRP A 79 -6.94 3.92 3.20
C TRP A 79 -8.12 3.76 2.23
N TYR A 80 -8.31 4.67 1.27
CA TYR A 80 -9.45 4.64 0.35
C TYR A 80 -9.04 4.88 -1.11
N LEU A 81 -8.01 4.17 -1.56
CA LEU A 81 -7.86 3.81 -2.98
C LEU A 81 -8.12 2.31 -3.11
#